data_AF-A0A2N3LCS9-F1
#
_entry.id   AF-A0A2N3LCS9-F1
#
_cell.length_a   1.000
_cell.length_b   1.000
_cell.length_c   1.000
_cell.angle_alpha   90.00
_cell.angle_beta   90.00
_cell.angle_gamma   90.00
#
_symmetry.space_group_name_H-M   'P 1'
#
loop_
_entity.id
_entity.type
_entity.pdbx_description
1 polymer ?
#
loop_
_entity_poly.entity_id
_entity_poly.type
_entity_poly.pdbx_seq_one_letter_code
_entity_poly.pdbx_strand_id
1 'polypeptide(L)'
;NPVLESEKTARNLETGKDTFEVGDTVVYTIKTRNQVSDGVVRNLTIADKLPAGMEYLIGSMKVDGNSVTDLKDFDKGYVENGTVTGVFGDVTDTAWHTVEFQ
;
A
#
# COMPACT_ATOMS: atom_id res chain seq x y z
N ASN A 1 -13.49 -19.82 6.31
CA ASN A 1 -13.18 -18.98 5.13
C ASN A 1 -12.61 -17.66 5.63
N PRO A 2 -11.48 -17.19 5.10
CA PRO A 2 -10.97 -15.87 5.47
C PRO A 2 -11.97 -14.78 5.11
N VAL A 3 -11.98 -13.69 5.86
CA VAL A 3 -12.79 -12.50 5.57
C VAL A 3 -11.85 -11.31 5.60
N LEU A 4 -11.70 -10.64 4.46
CA LEU A 4 -10.80 -9.50 4.33
C LEU A 4 -11.55 -8.20 4.60
N GLU A 5 -10.89 -7.28 5.29
CA GLU A 5 -11.25 -5.87 5.28
C GLU A 5 -10.06 -5.02 4.84
N SER A 6 -10.35 -3.89 4.21
CA SER A 6 -9.35 -2.99 3.65
C SER A 6 -9.78 -1.54 3.81
N GLU A 7 -8.82 -0.66 4.05
CA GLU A 7 -9.00 0.78 4.13
C GLU A 7 -7.87 1.47 3.35
N LYS A 8 -8.20 2.57 2.67
CA LYS A 8 -7.24 3.47 2.03
C LYS A 8 -7.40 4.87 2.59
N THR A 9 -6.30 5.49 2.97
CA THR A 9 -6.26 6.88 3.39
C THR A 9 -5.29 7.68 2.50
N ALA A 10 -5.54 8.97 2.41
CA ALA A 10 -4.68 9.94 1.76
C ALA A 10 -4.52 11.12 2.72
N ARG A 11 -3.28 11.55 2.96
CA ARG A 11 -2.99 12.77 3.71
C ARG A 11 -2.09 13.67 2.89
N ASN A 12 -2.32 14.98 2.96
CA ASN A 12 -1.31 15.91 2.49
C ASN A 12 -0.05 15.74 3.35
N LEU A 13 1.13 15.71 2.72
CA LEU A 13 2.39 15.66 3.47
C LEU A 13 2.63 16.97 4.23
N GLU A 14 2.08 18.09 3.73
CA GLU A 14 2.15 19.39 4.38
C GLU A 14 1.33 19.43 5.68
N THR A 15 2.02 19.70 6.79
CA THR A 15 1.43 19.71 8.14
C THR A 15 0.30 20.72 8.25
N GLY A 16 -0.90 20.25 8.62
CA GLY A 16 -2.07 21.11 8.85
C GLY A 16 -2.85 21.48 7.59
N LYS A 17 -2.51 20.90 6.44
CA LYS A 17 -3.24 21.07 5.18
C LYS A 17 -4.19 19.89 4.95
N ASP A 18 -5.49 20.17 4.95
CA ASP A 18 -6.56 19.18 4.71
C ASP A 18 -7.07 19.20 3.25
N THR A 19 -6.50 20.08 2.40
CA THR A 19 -6.83 20.19 0.98
C THR A 19 -5.72 19.61 0.10
N PHE A 20 -6.03 19.36 -1.17
CA PHE A 20 -5.09 18.85 -2.16
C PHE A 20 -5.04 19.79 -3.37
N GLU A 21 -3.83 20.21 -3.73
CA GLU A 21 -3.56 21.11 -4.84
C GLU A 21 -2.49 20.50 -5.76
N VAL A 22 -2.44 21.01 -7.00
CA VAL A 22 -1.41 20.58 -7.96
C VAL A 22 -0.04 20.96 -7.41
N GLY A 23 0.87 19.97 -7.33
CA GLY A 23 2.21 20.14 -6.79
C GLY A 23 2.36 19.62 -5.34
N ASP A 24 1.27 19.30 -4.65
CA ASP A 24 1.34 18.69 -3.32
C ASP A 24 1.86 17.24 -3.39
N THR A 25 2.58 16.83 -2.35
CA THR A 25 2.89 15.41 -2.12
C THR A 25 1.83 14.80 -1.24
N VAL A 26 1.22 13.71 -1.70
CA VAL A 26 0.17 12.99 -0.98
C VAL A 26 0.75 11.70 -0.44
N VAL A 27 0.62 11.46 0.87
CA VAL A 27 0.97 10.17 1.44
C VAL A 27 -0.27 9.29 1.44
N TYR A 28 -0.22 8.20 0.67
CA TYR A 28 -1.23 7.16 0.67
C TYR A 28 -0.84 6.05 1.63
N THR A 29 -1.82 5.55 2.37
CA THR A 29 -1.68 4.33 3.17
C THR A 29 -2.85 3.41 2.87
N ILE A 30 -2.55 2.21 2.40
CA ILE A 30 -3.53 1.14 2.24
C ILE A 30 -3.24 0.10 3.30
N LYS A 31 -4.26 -0.30 4.06
CA LYS A 31 -4.15 -1.37 5.04
C LYS A 31 -5.19 -2.45 4.73
N THR A 32 -4.79 -3.71 4.84
CA THR A 32 -5.67 -4.87 4.65
C THR A 32 -5.42 -5.89 5.76
N ARG A 33 -6.47 -6.53 6.28
CA ARG A 33 -6.33 -7.65 7.22
C ARG A 33 -7.37 -8.71 7.02
N ASN A 34 -7.05 -9.93 7.47
CA ASN A 34 -8.03 -10.97 7.70
C ASN A 34 -8.71 -10.79 9.06
N GLN A 35 -10.02 -10.94 9.12
CA GLN A 35 -10.82 -10.84 10.35
C GLN A 35 -10.98 -12.20 11.06
N VAL A 36 -10.55 -13.30 10.43
CA VAL A 36 -10.81 -14.68 10.89
C VAL A 36 -9.49 -15.36 11.27
N SER A 37 -9.26 -15.59 12.57
CA SER A 37 -7.97 -16.06 13.11
C SER A 37 -7.54 -17.46 12.69
N ASP A 38 -8.48 -18.33 12.28
CA ASP A 38 -8.21 -19.67 11.74
C ASP A 38 -8.27 -19.70 10.20
N GLY A 39 -8.50 -18.56 9.56
CA GLY A 39 -8.50 -18.40 8.11
C GLY A 39 -7.10 -18.15 7.58
N VAL A 40 -6.75 -18.81 6.47
CA VAL A 40 -5.53 -18.50 5.71
C VAL A 40 -5.91 -17.72 4.47
N VAL A 41 -5.37 -16.51 4.34
CA VAL A 41 -5.42 -15.74 3.09
C VAL A 41 -4.24 -16.19 2.24
N ARG A 42 -4.50 -16.73 1.05
CA ARG A 42 -3.45 -17.20 0.15
C ARG A 42 -3.03 -16.09 -0.82
N ASN A 43 -1.73 -15.91 -1.01
CA ASN A 43 -1.16 -14.94 -1.96
C ASN A 43 -1.75 -13.52 -1.83
N LEU A 44 -1.87 -13.01 -0.60
CA LEU A 44 -2.32 -11.64 -0.36
C LEU A 44 -1.42 -10.65 -1.11
N THR A 45 -2.07 -9.82 -1.92
CA THR A 45 -1.46 -8.72 -2.67
C THR A 45 -2.35 -7.50 -2.51
N ILE A 46 -1.74 -6.34 -2.27
CA ILE A 46 -2.40 -5.04 -2.29
C ILE A 46 -1.90 -4.32 -3.55
N ALA A 47 -2.81 -3.90 -4.43
CA ALA A 47 -2.46 -3.20 -5.66
C ALA A 47 -3.31 -1.93 -5.82
N ASP A 48 -2.67 -0.83 -6.20
CA ASP A 48 -3.31 0.47 -6.36
C ASP A 48 -2.84 1.16 -7.64
N LYS A 49 -3.78 1.40 -8.56
CA LYS A 49 -3.51 2.11 -9.80
C LYS A 49 -3.63 3.60 -9.56
N LEU A 50 -2.52 4.32 -9.74
CA LEU A 50 -2.53 5.77 -9.60
C LEU A 50 -3.45 6.42 -10.64
N PRO A 51 -4.31 7.39 -10.23
CA PRO A 51 -5.14 8.13 -11.15
C PRO A 51 -4.29 9.02 -12.06
N ALA A 52 -4.84 9.41 -13.20
CA ALA A 52 -4.18 10.34 -14.11
C ALA A 52 -3.88 11.68 -13.42
N GLY A 53 -2.70 12.26 -13.68
CA GLY A 53 -2.25 13.50 -13.05
C GLY A 53 -1.45 13.32 -11.76
N MET A 54 -1.34 12.09 -11.26
CA MET A 54 -0.44 11.74 -10.15
C MET A 54 0.89 11.20 -10.69
N GLU A 55 1.97 11.54 -10.00
CA GLU A 55 3.30 10.98 -10.23
C GLU A 55 3.73 10.23 -8.96
N TYR A 56 4.21 9.00 -9.12
CA TYR A 56 4.76 8.21 -8.02
C TYR A 56 6.14 8.74 -7.64
N LEU A 57 6.39 8.95 -6.35
CA LEU A 57 7.71 9.29 -5.85
C LEU A 57 8.55 8.03 -5.65
N ILE A 58 9.53 7.81 -6.54
CA ILE A 58 10.45 6.66 -6.50
C ILE A 58 11.20 6.59 -5.16
N GLY A 59 11.24 5.39 -4.58
CA GLY A 59 11.85 5.10 -3.28
C GLY A 59 10.97 5.44 -2.08
N SER A 60 9.72 5.87 -2.31
CA SER A 60 8.81 6.24 -1.22
C SER A 60 8.08 5.06 -0.59
N MET A 61 7.95 3.93 -1.31
CA MET A 61 7.12 2.82 -0.85
C MET A 61 7.67 2.15 0.40
N LYS A 62 6.75 1.81 1.30
CA LYS A 62 6.99 0.92 2.42
C LYS A 62 5.93 -0.17 2.48
N VAL A 63 6.37 -1.40 2.72
CA VAL A 63 5.52 -2.56 2.96
C VAL A 63 5.70 -3.04 4.40
N ASP A 64 4.61 -3.06 5.17
CA ASP A 64 4.64 -3.29 6.63
C ASP A 64 5.68 -2.41 7.34
N GLY A 65 5.79 -1.16 6.90
CA GLY A 65 6.74 -0.17 7.44
C GLY A 65 8.19 -0.31 6.97
N ASN A 66 8.52 -1.33 6.18
CA ASN A 66 9.87 -1.55 5.64
C ASN A 66 9.97 -0.94 4.24
N SER A 67 11.02 -0.17 3.99
CA SER A 67 11.33 0.33 2.64
C SER A 67 11.61 -0.81 1.67
N VAL A 68 11.16 -0.64 0.44
CA VAL A 68 11.37 -1.55 -0.69
C VAL A 68 12.04 -0.81 -1.85
N THR A 69 12.47 -1.54 -2.86
CA THR A 69 13.24 -1.03 -4.00
C THR A 69 12.38 -0.50 -5.14
N ASP A 70 11.06 -0.74 -5.10
CA ASP A 70 10.07 -0.48 -6.16
C ASP A 70 10.27 -1.31 -7.43
N LEU A 71 11.27 -2.19 -7.45
CA LEU A 71 11.54 -3.09 -8.56
C LEU A 71 10.84 -4.42 -8.33
N LYS A 72 10.48 -5.09 -9.42
CA LYS A 72 9.95 -6.44 -9.37
C LYS A 72 11.08 -7.43 -9.12
N ASP A 73 11.50 -7.53 -7.86
CA ASP A 73 12.60 -8.38 -7.42
C ASP A 73 12.19 -9.30 -6.25
N PHE A 74 13.09 -9.53 -5.29
CA PHE A 74 12.88 -10.44 -4.16
C PHE A 74 12.31 -9.76 -2.91
N ASP A 75 12.18 -8.44 -2.90
CA ASP A 75 11.47 -7.75 -1.84
C ASP A 75 9.94 -7.83 -2.04
N LYS A 76 9.19 -7.09 -1.21
CA LYS A 76 7.73 -7.19 -1.14
C LYS A 76 7.00 -6.13 -1.94
N GLY A 77 7.66 -5.24 -2.68
CA GLY A 77 6.96 -4.11 -3.30
C GLY A 77 7.55 -3.65 -4.61
N TYR A 78 6.67 -3.41 -5.58
CA TYR A 78 7.07 -2.93 -6.90
C TYR A 78 6.06 -1.95 -7.48
N VAL A 79 6.54 -1.08 -8.38
CA VAL A 79 5.70 -0.20 -9.18
C VAL A 79 5.85 -0.55 -10.65
N GLU A 80 4.75 -0.91 -11.30
CA GLU A 80 4.73 -1.25 -12.72
C GLU A 80 3.55 -0.56 -13.40
N ASN A 81 3.82 0.13 -14.51
CA ASN A 81 2.81 0.85 -15.27
C ASN A 81 1.94 1.76 -14.40
N GLY A 82 2.52 2.50 -13.44
CA GLY A 82 1.80 3.38 -12.52
C GLY A 82 0.87 2.65 -11.54
N THR A 83 1.09 1.36 -11.30
CA THR A 83 0.39 0.57 -10.27
C THR A 83 1.38 0.23 -9.17
N VAL A 84 1.08 0.68 -7.96
CA VAL A 84 1.82 0.35 -6.75
C VAL A 84 1.34 -1.02 -6.25
N THR A 85 2.26 -1.95 -6.00
CA THR A 85 1.92 -3.31 -5.57
C THR A 85 2.75 -3.72 -4.36
N GLY A 86 2.09 -4.17 -3.28
CA GLY A 86 2.70 -4.86 -2.15
C GLY A 86 2.29 -6.33 -2.09
N VAL A 87 3.25 -7.23 -1.90
CA VAL A 87 3.10 -8.68 -1.91
C VAL A 87 3.41 -9.24 -0.52
N PHE A 88 2.42 -9.91 0.07
CA PHE A 88 2.51 -10.46 1.42
C PHE A 88 2.61 -11.99 1.44
N GLY A 89 2.22 -12.64 0.34
CA GLY A 89 2.18 -14.09 0.25
C GLY A 89 1.03 -14.66 1.09
N ASP A 90 1.26 -15.82 1.70
CA ASP A 90 0.26 -16.42 2.58
C ASP A 90 0.24 -15.72 3.94
N VAL A 91 -0.94 -15.21 4.34
CA VAL A 91 -1.16 -14.56 5.63
C VAL A 91 -2.08 -15.42 6.49
N THR A 92 -1.62 -15.69 7.72
CA THR A 92 -2.31 -16.55 8.69
C THR A 92 -2.78 -15.79 9.93
N ASP A 93 -2.36 -14.54 10.11
CA ASP A 93 -2.73 -13.71 11.25
C ASP A 93 -3.92 -12.79 10.91
N THR A 94 -4.28 -11.94 11.88
CA THR A 94 -5.33 -10.92 11.76
C THR A 94 -4.78 -9.51 11.92
N ALA A 95 -3.47 -9.33 11.76
CA ALA A 95 -2.82 -8.03 11.85
C ALA A 95 -3.07 -7.22 10.57
N TRP A 96 -2.93 -5.90 10.69
CA TRP A 96 -2.96 -5.02 9.53
C TRP A 96 -1.66 -5.13 8.75
N HIS A 97 -1.78 -5.49 7.49
CA HIS A 97 -0.70 -5.39 6.50
C HIS A 97 -0.84 -4.11 5.71
N THR A 98 0.27 -3.41 5.48
CA THR A 98 0.23 -2.04 4.93
C THR A 98 1.12 -1.85 3.71
N VAL A 99 0.63 -1.00 2.80
CA VAL A 99 1.42 -0.39 1.72
C VAL A 99 1.27 1.13 1.88
N GLU A 100 2.38 1.81 2.17
CA GLU A 100 2.48 3.27 2.23
C GLU A 100 3.31 3.75 1.05
N PHE A 101 2.91 4.84 0.39
CA PHE A 101 3.66 5.44 -0.72
C PHE A 101 3.29 6.91 -0.91
N GLN A 102 4.09 7.61 -1.71
CA GLN A 102 3.92 9.02 -2.08
C GLN A 102 3.85 9.19 -3.59
#